data_AF-A0A1Y6CGE9-F1
#
_entry.id   AF-A0A1Y6CGE9-F1
#
_cell.length_a   1.000
_cell.length_b   1.000
_cell.length_c   1.000
_cell.angle_alpha   90.00
_cell.angle_beta   90.00
_cell.angle_gamma   90.00
#
_symmetry.space_group_name_H-M   'P 1'
#
loop_
_entity.id
_entity.type
_entity.pdbx_description
1 polymer ?
#
loop_
_entity_poly.entity_id
_entity_poly.type
_entity_poly.pdbx_seq_one_letter_code
_entity_poly.pdbx_strand_id
1 'polypeptide(L)'
;MPATTSRRTRSKSGRSRTLLAGAAGEPDRKTVLYPFEADPETVRDYWQSKGCGGPRPDLDRRTLRVLRDKVDRRPDILNDEAAVFPVDENPAADSELPNWRTQRRIGWDAVQNNASTIEAAARRYGVDPDLVKAIVYAENALGYYDVFAFGMQDTILPMNINPKMWKALADPGQDAWAPEDNIDMGVRLIKRLAERVPGGSAAQIATLYNSLSQEKVTDYGARVARIYRERPWEAPERKRPFKAPPIGGPER
;
A
#
# COMPACT_ATOMS: atom_id res chain seq x y z
N MET A 1 -61.84 35.65 -43.51
CA MET A 1 -60.47 35.74 -42.97
C MET A 1 -60.54 36.56 -41.69
N PRO A 2 -59.92 36.19 -40.55
CA PRO A 2 -58.77 35.30 -40.35
C PRO A 2 -59.12 33.95 -39.66
N ALA A 3 -58.12 33.07 -39.62
CA ALA A 3 -58.20 31.66 -39.25
C ALA A 3 -57.99 31.40 -37.75
N THR A 4 -58.69 30.38 -37.30
CA THR A 4 -58.70 29.70 -35.99
C THR A 4 -57.45 28.85 -35.80
N THR A 5 -56.82 28.88 -34.61
CA THR A 5 -56.22 27.67 -34.04
C THR A 5 -56.23 27.67 -32.50
N SER A 6 -57.08 26.80 -31.96
CA SER A 6 -57.13 26.32 -30.58
C SER A 6 -55.89 25.49 -30.24
N ARG A 7 -55.29 25.69 -29.06
CA ARG A 7 -54.25 24.80 -28.53
C ARG A 7 -54.73 24.12 -27.24
N ARG A 8 -55.05 22.83 -27.40
CA ARG A 8 -55.42 21.85 -26.38
C ARG A 8 -54.33 21.71 -25.29
N THR A 9 -54.76 21.78 -24.04
CA THR A 9 -54.06 21.24 -22.87
C THR A 9 -54.22 19.71 -22.81
N ARG A 10 -53.13 18.97 -22.85
CA ARG A 10 -53.11 17.52 -22.60
C ARG A 10 -52.66 17.23 -21.17
N SER A 11 -53.63 16.85 -20.35
CA SER A 11 -53.44 16.02 -19.16
C SER A 11 -52.98 14.62 -19.58
N LYS A 12 -51.99 14.06 -18.86
CA LYS A 12 -51.75 12.62 -18.79
C LYS A 12 -51.52 12.22 -17.34
N SER A 13 -52.56 11.63 -16.75
CA SER A 13 -52.49 10.78 -15.57
C SER A 13 -51.96 9.39 -15.94
N GLY A 14 -51.19 8.81 -15.02
CA GLY A 14 -51.23 7.37 -14.73
C GLY A 14 -50.17 6.50 -15.40
N ARG A 15 -49.21 6.03 -14.60
CA ARG A 15 -49.02 4.60 -14.31
C ARG A 15 -47.99 4.41 -13.20
N SER A 16 -48.47 4.01 -12.02
CA SER A 16 -47.69 3.25 -11.06
C SER A 16 -47.12 2.01 -11.74
N ARG A 17 -45.81 1.83 -11.64
CA ARG A 17 -45.15 0.53 -11.80
C ARG A 17 -44.05 0.42 -10.75
N THR A 18 -44.37 -0.40 -9.76
CA THR A 18 -43.53 -1.52 -9.30
C THR A 18 -42.11 -1.17 -8.86
N LEU A 19 -41.96 -1.14 -7.54
CA LEU A 19 -40.76 -1.51 -6.80
C LEU A 19 -40.12 -2.74 -7.44
N LEU A 20 -38.98 -2.56 -8.10
CA LEU A 20 -38.04 -3.61 -8.43
C LEU A 20 -36.67 -3.11 -8.01
N ALA A 21 -36.08 -3.86 -7.08
CA ALA A 21 -34.72 -3.71 -6.62
C ALA A 21 -33.77 -3.60 -7.82
N GLY A 22 -33.25 -2.39 -8.03
CA GLY A 22 -32.18 -2.11 -8.97
C GLY A 22 -30.87 -2.12 -8.22
N ALA A 23 -30.12 -3.20 -8.45
CA ALA A 23 -28.72 -3.46 -8.12
C ALA A 23 -27.95 -2.33 -7.40
N ALA A 24 -27.37 -2.67 -6.25
CA ALA A 24 -26.23 -1.97 -5.70
C ALA A 24 -25.20 -1.79 -6.82
N GLY A 25 -25.03 -0.55 -7.29
CA GLY A 25 -23.94 -0.21 -8.18
C GLY A 25 -22.64 -0.61 -7.51
N GLU A 26 -21.79 -1.35 -8.21
CA GLU A 26 -20.42 -1.58 -7.80
C GLU A 26 -19.81 -0.24 -7.37
N PRO A 27 -19.23 -0.12 -6.16
CA PRO A 27 -18.54 1.10 -5.79
C PRO A 27 -17.39 1.33 -6.78
N ASP A 28 -17.41 2.50 -7.40
CA ASP A 28 -16.44 3.01 -8.36
C ASP A 28 -15.01 2.80 -7.83
N ARG A 29 -14.26 1.92 -8.48
CA ARG A 29 -12.90 1.48 -8.09
C ARG A 29 -11.81 2.50 -8.46
N LYS A 30 -12.15 3.78 -8.51
CA LYS A 30 -11.21 4.87 -8.75
C LYS A 30 -11.21 5.80 -7.55
N THR A 31 -10.07 5.80 -6.85
CA THR A 31 -9.65 6.81 -5.86
C THR A 31 -10.16 6.60 -4.43
N VAL A 32 -9.28 6.10 -3.56
CA VAL A 32 -9.06 6.74 -2.25
C VAL A 32 -7.56 6.94 -2.11
N LEU A 33 -7.03 7.81 -2.97
CA LEU A 33 -5.89 8.64 -2.62
C LEU A 33 -6.42 9.61 -1.57
N TYR A 34 -5.80 9.72 -0.42
CA TYR A 34 -6.01 10.91 0.39
C TYR A 34 -5.18 12.04 -0.25
N PRO A 35 -5.79 13.11 -0.78
CA PRO A 35 -5.16 14.40 -0.64
C PRO A 35 -5.06 14.71 0.85
N PHE A 36 -4.02 15.44 1.25
CA PHE A 36 -3.64 15.87 2.60
C PHE A 36 -4.75 16.51 3.47
N GLU A 37 -5.98 16.61 2.97
CA GLU A 37 -7.11 17.32 3.57
C GLU A 37 -8.25 16.42 4.06
N ALA A 38 -8.15 15.09 3.92
CA ALA A 38 -9.16 14.22 4.54
C ALA A 38 -9.08 14.35 6.06
N ASP A 39 -10.21 14.62 6.68
CA ASP A 39 -10.25 14.81 8.10
C ASP A 39 -9.84 13.49 8.82
N PRO A 40 -9.21 13.58 10.00
CA PRO A 40 -8.74 12.39 10.72
C PRO A 40 -9.82 11.38 11.14
N GLU A 41 -11.11 11.69 10.99
CA GLU A 41 -12.23 10.77 11.16
C GLU A 41 -12.43 9.94 9.90
N THR A 42 -12.43 10.55 8.71
CA THR A 42 -12.52 9.82 7.44
C THR A 42 -11.38 8.79 7.26
N VAL A 43 -10.14 9.13 7.64
CA VAL A 43 -9.04 8.16 7.56
C VAL A 43 -9.18 7.05 8.60
N ARG A 44 -9.64 7.39 9.81
CA ARG A 44 -9.92 6.41 10.87
C ARG A 44 -11.02 5.44 10.44
N ASP A 45 -12.10 5.95 9.88
CA ASP A 45 -13.25 5.18 9.41
C ASP A 45 -12.87 4.27 8.25
N TYR A 46 -12.00 4.72 7.35
CA TYR A 46 -11.43 3.86 6.31
C TYR A 46 -10.66 2.69 6.92
N TRP A 47 -9.70 2.97 7.81
CA TRP A 47 -8.91 1.89 8.45
C TRP A 47 -9.81 0.95 9.26
N GLN A 48 -10.77 1.48 10.02
CA GLN A 48 -11.78 0.70 10.73
C GLN A 48 -12.64 -0.14 9.77
N SER A 49 -13.05 0.40 8.62
CA SER A 49 -13.81 -0.33 7.59
C SER A 49 -13.02 -1.48 6.97
N LYS A 50 -11.69 -1.38 6.97
CA LYS A 50 -10.78 -2.45 6.54
C LYS A 50 -10.50 -3.47 7.64
N GLY A 51 -11.07 -3.30 8.84
CA GLY A 51 -10.74 -4.13 10.01
C GLY A 51 -9.29 -3.95 10.48
N CYS A 52 -8.67 -2.83 10.09
CA CYS A 52 -7.26 -2.57 10.28
C CYS A 52 -7.07 -1.40 11.26
N GLY A 53 -6.12 -1.54 12.17
CA GLY A 53 -5.98 -0.67 13.32
C GLY A 53 -5.49 0.72 12.93
N GLY A 54 -6.45 1.63 12.80
CA GLY A 54 -6.23 3.06 12.95
C GLY A 54 -5.66 3.41 14.34
N PRO A 55 -5.40 4.70 14.62
CA PRO A 55 -4.76 5.15 15.84
C PRO A 55 -5.34 4.49 17.07
N ARG A 56 -4.44 3.95 17.90
CA ARG A 56 -4.76 3.31 19.18
C ARG A 56 -5.77 4.17 19.96
N PRO A 57 -6.99 3.67 20.24
CA PRO A 57 -8.07 4.46 20.83
C PRO A 57 -7.78 4.85 22.28
N ASP A 58 -6.83 4.17 22.92
CA ASP A 58 -6.34 4.44 24.27
C ASP A 58 -5.31 5.59 24.31
N LEU A 59 -4.98 6.20 23.18
CA LEU A 59 -4.04 7.33 23.12
C LEU A 59 -4.78 8.66 23.21
N ASP A 60 -4.63 9.35 24.34
CA ASP A 60 -4.95 10.77 24.42
C ASP A 60 -4.00 11.55 23.50
N ARG A 61 -4.52 11.95 22.35
CA ARG A 61 -3.78 12.71 21.33
C ARG A 61 -3.19 14.02 21.84
N ARG A 62 -3.71 14.58 22.95
CA ARG A 62 -3.21 15.83 23.54
C ARG A 62 -1.92 15.65 24.32
N THR A 63 -1.57 14.41 24.68
CA THR A 63 -0.37 14.09 25.47
C THR A 63 0.65 13.27 24.69
N LEU A 64 0.41 13.03 23.39
CA LEU A 64 1.33 12.23 22.58
C LEU A 64 2.63 12.98 22.33
N ARG A 65 3.74 12.28 22.56
CA ARG A 65 5.07 12.76 22.14
C ARG A 65 5.12 12.83 20.62
N VAL A 66 5.68 13.91 20.10
CA VAL A 66 5.94 14.07 18.67
C VAL A 66 7.41 13.75 18.42
N LEU A 67 7.68 12.65 17.70
CA LEU A 67 9.05 12.18 17.44
C LEU A 67 9.39 12.38 15.96
N ARG A 68 10.50 13.08 15.69
CA ARG A 68 10.97 13.42 14.33
C ARG A 68 12.24 12.67 13.92
N ASP A 69 13.11 12.36 14.87
CA ASP A 69 14.38 11.68 14.62
C ASP A 69 14.25 10.16 14.77
N LYS A 70 15.06 9.42 14.00
CA LYS A 70 15.32 7.99 14.14
C LYS A 70 15.75 7.59 15.55
N VAL A 71 16.56 8.42 16.22
CA VAL A 71 17.08 8.15 17.57
C VAL A 71 15.93 7.91 18.55
N ASP A 72 14.85 8.69 18.43
CA ASP A 72 13.69 8.58 19.32
C ASP A 72 12.65 7.58 18.79
N ARG A 73 12.43 7.56 17.47
CA ARG A 73 11.39 6.72 16.84
C ARG A 73 11.65 5.22 16.99
N ARG A 74 12.91 4.78 16.86
CA ARG A 74 13.21 3.34 16.91
C ARG A 74 12.93 2.73 18.29
N PRO A 75 13.46 3.27 19.41
CA PRO A 75 13.11 2.77 20.74
C PRO A 75 11.60 2.78 20.98
N ASP A 76 10.91 3.83 20.55
CA ASP A 76 9.45 3.95 20.68
C ASP A 76 8.69 2.83 19.94
N ILE A 77 9.10 2.48 18.71
CA ILE A 77 8.55 1.33 17.97
C ILE A 77 8.81 0.01 18.71
N LEU A 78 10.03 -0.20 19.19
CA LEU A 78 10.43 -1.47 19.83
C LEU A 78 9.74 -1.69 21.17
N ASN A 79 9.56 -0.62 21.94
CA ASN A 79 8.87 -0.65 23.24
C ASN A 79 7.35 -0.55 23.12
N ASP A 80 6.85 -0.38 21.90
CA ASP A 80 5.45 -0.09 21.62
C ASP A 80 4.89 1.12 22.39
N GLU A 81 5.68 2.18 22.48
CA GLU A 81 5.29 3.40 23.17
C GLU A 81 4.41 4.29 22.29
N ALA A 82 3.57 5.09 22.93
CA ALA A 82 2.64 5.96 22.22
C ALA A 82 3.35 7.23 21.73
N ALA A 83 3.29 7.49 20.42
CA ALA A 83 3.84 8.70 19.82
C ALA A 83 3.17 9.05 18.48
N VAL A 84 3.42 10.26 18.00
CA VAL A 84 3.11 10.71 16.64
C VAL A 84 4.40 10.93 15.87
N PHE A 85 4.50 10.34 14.69
CA PHE A 85 5.60 10.46 13.75
C PHE A 85 5.15 11.34 12.58
N PRO A 86 5.34 12.67 12.66
CA PRO A 86 4.97 13.54 11.55
C PRO A 86 5.86 13.24 10.33
N VAL A 87 5.20 13.15 9.18
CA VAL A 87 5.83 13.05 7.86
C VAL A 87 5.03 13.95 6.94
N ASP A 88 5.61 15.04 6.48
CA ASP A 88 4.93 15.98 5.59
C ASP A 88 4.92 15.44 4.15
N GLU A 89 3.94 15.89 3.38
CA GLU A 89 3.90 15.61 1.94
C GLU A 89 5.11 16.24 1.23
N ASN A 90 5.53 15.59 0.15
CA ASN A 90 6.60 16.08 -0.71
C ASN A 90 6.16 15.96 -2.18
N PRO A 91 5.64 17.04 -2.79
CA PRO A 91 5.19 17.00 -4.18
C PRO A 91 6.33 16.81 -5.19
N ALA A 92 7.59 16.95 -4.76
CA ALA A 92 8.77 16.71 -5.59
C ALA A 92 9.27 15.26 -5.53
N ALA A 93 8.69 14.40 -4.70
CA ALA A 93 9.09 12.99 -4.63
C ALA A 93 8.74 12.23 -5.92
N ASP A 94 9.69 11.48 -6.45
CA ASP A 94 9.53 10.74 -7.69
C ASP A 94 8.97 9.32 -7.44
N SER A 95 7.86 9.01 -8.11
CA SER A 95 7.20 7.70 -8.03
C SER A 95 7.64 6.72 -9.13
N GLU A 96 8.52 7.12 -10.05
CA GLU A 96 9.00 6.26 -11.14
C GLU A 96 9.98 5.20 -10.64
N LEU A 97 9.82 3.94 -11.10
CA LEU A 97 10.83 2.91 -10.89
C LEU A 97 11.89 2.97 -12.00
N PRO A 98 13.18 3.00 -11.68
CA PRO A 98 14.24 2.80 -12.67
C PRO A 98 14.01 1.46 -13.39
N ASN A 99 13.96 1.40 -14.72
CA ASN A 99 13.82 0.14 -15.46
C ASN A 99 12.60 -0.74 -15.08
N TRP A 100 11.43 -0.11 -14.88
CA TRP A 100 10.13 -0.74 -14.52
C TRP A 100 9.84 -2.11 -15.16
N ARG A 101 10.23 -2.32 -16.43
CA ARG A 101 9.94 -3.56 -17.16
C ARG A 101 10.57 -4.81 -16.57
N THR A 102 11.84 -4.75 -16.15
CA THR A 102 12.56 -5.92 -15.61
C THR A 102 12.21 -6.12 -14.13
N GLN A 103 12.11 -5.03 -13.39
CA GLN A 103 11.84 -5.03 -11.95
C GLN A 103 10.42 -5.47 -11.60
N ARG A 104 9.45 -5.20 -12.50
CA ARG A 104 8.04 -5.56 -12.27
C ARG A 104 7.84 -7.05 -12.05
N ARG A 105 8.60 -7.89 -12.74
CA ARG A 105 8.50 -9.35 -12.58
C ARG A 105 8.98 -9.81 -11.21
N ILE A 106 10.10 -9.28 -10.74
CA ILE A 106 10.69 -9.67 -9.45
C ILE A 106 9.74 -9.30 -8.30
N GLY A 107 9.22 -8.06 -8.30
CA GLY A 107 8.21 -7.66 -7.32
C GLY A 107 6.92 -8.48 -7.42
N TRP A 108 6.48 -8.82 -8.63
CA TRP A 108 5.30 -9.67 -8.85
C TRP A 108 5.53 -11.07 -8.29
N ASP A 109 6.62 -11.74 -8.65
CA ASP A 109 6.97 -13.09 -8.18
C ASP A 109 7.05 -13.11 -6.64
N ALA A 110 7.66 -12.09 -6.02
CA ALA A 110 7.74 -11.97 -4.56
C ALA A 110 6.37 -11.89 -3.89
N VAL A 111 5.44 -11.09 -4.42
CA VAL A 111 4.07 -11.02 -3.90
C VAL A 111 3.34 -12.34 -4.10
N GLN A 112 3.42 -12.93 -5.29
CA GLN A 112 2.70 -14.17 -5.61
C GLN A 112 3.19 -15.37 -4.78
N ASN A 113 4.50 -15.51 -4.62
CA ASN A 113 5.10 -16.61 -3.85
C ASN A 113 4.80 -16.52 -2.35
N ASN A 114 4.47 -15.32 -1.84
CA ASN A 114 4.22 -15.08 -0.43
C ASN A 114 2.77 -14.66 -0.11
N ALA A 115 1.86 -14.74 -1.08
CA ALA A 115 0.53 -14.14 -0.98
C ALA A 115 -0.26 -14.64 0.26
N SER A 116 -0.27 -15.96 0.52
CA SER A 116 -0.96 -16.52 1.68
C SER A 116 -0.36 -16.06 3.00
N THR A 117 0.97 -15.98 3.09
CA THR A 117 1.70 -15.54 4.27
C THR A 117 1.44 -14.06 4.55
N ILE A 118 1.48 -13.22 3.50
CA ILE A 118 1.16 -11.79 3.58
C ILE A 118 -0.27 -11.59 4.11
N GLU A 119 -1.25 -12.28 3.53
CA GLU A 119 -2.66 -12.18 3.93
C GLU A 119 -2.89 -12.65 5.38
N ALA A 120 -2.20 -13.71 5.80
CA ALA A 120 -2.28 -14.22 7.17
C ALA A 120 -1.70 -13.22 8.18
N ALA A 121 -0.50 -12.70 7.92
CA ALA A 121 0.16 -11.72 8.78
C ALA A 121 -0.61 -10.40 8.83
N ALA A 122 -1.05 -9.87 7.68
CA ALA A 122 -1.85 -8.66 7.59
C ALA A 122 -3.13 -8.76 8.43
N ARG A 123 -3.83 -9.90 8.34
CA ARG A 123 -5.02 -10.18 9.16
C ARG A 123 -4.69 -10.28 10.65
N ARG A 124 -3.61 -10.97 11.02
CA ARG A 124 -3.17 -11.13 12.41
C ARG A 124 -2.96 -9.78 13.09
N TYR A 125 -2.33 -8.84 12.40
CA TYR A 125 -1.98 -7.53 12.95
C TYR A 125 -2.99 -6.42 12.64
N GLY A 126 -4.04 -6.71 11.87
CA GLY A 126 -5.01 -5.70 11.41
C GLY A 126 -4.32 -4.62 10.59
N VAL A 127 -3.57 -5.02 9.57
CA VAL A 127 -2.91 -4.13 8.59
C VAL A 127 -3.52 -4.39 7.22
N ASP A 128 -3.62 -3.36 6.39
CA ASP A 128 -4.12 -3.52 5.02
C ASP A 128 -3.16 -4.42 4.21
N PRO A 129 -3.61 -5.60 3.75
CA PRO A 129 -2.77 -6.52 2.98
C PRO A 129 -2.23 -5.90 1.70
N ASP A 130 -2.91 -4.92 1.10
CA ASP A 130 -2.40 -4.26 -0.10
C ASP A 130 -1.20 -3.36 0.19
N LEU A 131 -1.13 -2.74 1.37
CA LEU A 131 0.04 -1.98 1.81
C LEU A 131 1.24 -2.92 2.01
N VAL A 132 1.00 -4.08 2.63
CA VAL A 132 2.03 -5.11 2.80
C VAL A 132 2.53 -5.61 1.45
N LYS A 133 1.62 -5.94 0.52
CA LYS A 133 1.98 -6.35 -0.85
C LYS A 133 2.77 -5.27 -1.57
N ALA A 134 2.39 -4.00 -1.42
CA ALA A 134 3.09 -2.89 -2.06
C ALA A 134 4.54 -2.74 -1.56
N ILE A 135 4.76 -2.89 -0.25
CA ILE A 135 6.10 -2.86 0.34
C ILE A 135 6.91 -4.09 -0.11
N VAL A 136 6.36 -5.30 0.00
CA VAL A 136 7.02 -6.53 -0.52
C VAL A 136 7.40 -6.37 -1.99
N TYR A 137 6.48 -5.87 -2.81
CA TYR A 137 6.74 -5.62 -4.22
C TYR A 137 7.89 -4.64 -4.42
N ALA A 138 7.88 -3.50 -3.73
CA ALA A 138 8.91 -2.46 -3.84
C ALA A 138 10.29 -2.97 -3.37
N GLU A 139 10.36 -3.63 -2.21
CA GLU A 139 11.62 -4.18 -1.67
C GLU A 139 12.27 -5.17 -2.64
N ASN A 140 11.48 -6.01 -3.31
CA ASN A 140 12.02 -7.02 -4.22
C ASN A 140 12.31 -6.45 -5.62
N ALA A 141 11.46 -5.54 -6.11
CA ALA A 141 11.67 -4.85 -7.38
C ALA A 141 12.92 -3.94 -7.35
N LEU A 142 13.20 -3.30 -6.22
CA LEU A 142 14.31 -2.38 -6.02
C LEU A 142 15.56 -3.06 -5.46
N GLY A 143 15.42 -3.98 -4.49
CA GLY A 143 16.54 -4.64 -3.80
C GLY A 143 17.41 -5.51 -4.70
N TYR A 144 16.89 -5.98 -5.85
CA TYR A 144 17.71 -6.66 -6.86
C TYR A 144 18.87 -5.79 -7.36
N TYR A 145 18.70 -4.46 -7.43
CA TYR A 145 19.78 -3.54 -7.79
C TYR A 145 20.83 -3.41 -6.68
N ASP A 146 20.42 -3.30 -5.42
CA ASP A 146 21.34 -3.12 -4.30
C ASP A 146 22.21 -4.36 -4.05
N VAL A 147 21.65 -5.57 -4.24
CA VAL A 147 22.41 -6.83 -4.11
C VAL A 147 23.45 -6.99 -5.23
N PHE A 148 23.08 -6.67 -6.48
CA PHE A 148 24.00 -6.78 -7.61
C PHE A 148 25.03 -5.65 -7.68
N ALA A 149 24.72 -4.47 -7.17
CA ALA A 149 25.60 -3.29 -7.24
C ALA A 149 26.53 -3.14 -6.03
N PHE A 150 26.12 -3.55 -4.82
CA PHE A 150 26.80 -3.15 -3.59
C PHE A 150 27.12 -4.25 -2.58
N GLY A 151 26.82 -5.53 -2.88
CA GLY A 151 27.36 -6.70 -2.18
C GLY A 151 27.47 -6.59 -0.64
N MET A 152 26.51 -7.19 0.07
CA MET A 152 26.30 -7.19 1.53
C MET A 152 25.27 -6.17 2.00
N GLN A 153 24.00 -6.61 2.03
CA GLN A 153 22.97 -5.95 2.82
C GLN A 153 22.79 -6.76 4.11
N ASP A 154 22.80 -6.09 5.26
CA ASP A 154 22.46 -6.67 6.58
C ASP A 154 20.94 -6.96 6.70
N THR A 155 20.18 -6.83 5.62
CA THR A 155 18.72 -6.96 5.55
C THR A 155 18.31 -8.15 4.69
N ILE A 156 17.17 -8.77 5.02
CA ILE A 156 16.74 -10.03 4.44
C ILE A 156 15.39 -9.85 3.74
N LEU A 157 15.31 -10.23 2.45
CA LEU A 157 14.07 -10.31 1.68
C LEU A 157 13.14 -11.39 2.26
N PRO A 158 11.81 -11.29 2.11
CA PRO A 158 11.09 -10.44 1.16
C PRO A 158 10.73 -9.03 1.66
N MET A 159 10.81 -8.74 2.96
CA MET A 159 10.46 -7.42 3.51
C MET A 159 11.69 -6.57 3.86
N ASN A 160 12.90 -7.06 3.58
CA ASN A 160 14.15 -6.34 3.81
C ASN A 160 14.38 -5.97 5.29
N ILE A 161 14.00 -6.89 6.19
CA ILE A 161 14.16 -6.71 7.64
C ILE A 161 15.62 -6.94 8.03
N ASN A 162 16.19 -5.99 8.78
CA ASN A 162 17.50 -6.14 9.41
C ASN A 162 17.35 -6.87 10.77
N PRO A 163 17.87 -8.10 10.92
CA PRO A 163 17.70 -8.90 12.14
C PRO A 163 18.42 -8.29 13.34
N LYS A 164 19.48 -7.48 13.16
CA LYS A 164 20.15 -6.79 14.27
C LYS A 164 19.33 -5.60 14.76
N MET A 165 18.76 -4.82 13.84
CA MET A 165 17.97 -3.62 14.17
C MET A 165 16.62 -3.97 14.78
N TRP A 166 15.95 -4.98 14.23
CA TRP A 166 14.56 -5.29 14.53
C TRP A 166 14.36 -6.56 15.35
N LYS A 167 15.43 -7.15 15.91
CA LYS A 167 15.37 -8.38 16.71
C LYS A 167 14.27 -8.38 17.78
N ALA A 168 14.06 -7.23 18.44
CA ALA A 168 13.08 -7.11 19.51
C ALA A 168 11.62 -7.13 19.02
N LEU A 169 11.38 -7.09 17.71
CA LEU A 169 10.06 -7.34 17.12
C LEU A 169 9.75 -8.83 16.93
N ALA A 170 10.75 -9.71 17.02
CA ALA A 170 10.59 -11.15 16.86
C ALA A 170 9.93 -11.76 18.11
N ASP A 171 8.93 -12.60 17.89
CA ASP A 171 8.41 -13.48 18.93
C ASP A 171 9.43 -14.61 19.24
N PRO A 172 9.35 -15.24 20.43
CA PRO A 172 10.27 -16.32 20.79
C PRO A 172 10.28 -17.44 19.74
N GLY A 173 11.47 -17.70 19.19
CA GLY A 173 11.68 -18.76 18.18
C GLY A 173 11.55 -18.30 16.73
N GLN A 174 11.18 -17.05 16.47
CA GLN A 174 11.19 -16.52 15.09
C GLN A 174 12.61 -16.28 14.59
N ASP A 175 12.81 -16.53 13.29
CA ASP A 175 14.05 -16.30 12.58
C ASP A 175 13.82 -15.43 11.33
N ALA A 176 14.33 -14.20 11.33
CA ALA A 176 14.17 -13.27 10.20
C ALA A 176 14.80 -13.77 8.88
N TRP A 177 15.60 -14.85 8.90
CA TRP A 177 16.08 -15.55 7.71
C TRP A 177 15.01 -16.45 7.07
N ALA A 178 14.03 -16.90 7.84
CA ALA A 178 12.86 -17.60 7.32
C ALA A 178 11.91 -16.58 6.67
N PRO A 179 11.49 -16.76 5.41
CA PRO A 179 10.62 -15.80 4.71
C PRO A 179 9.32 -15.50 5.46
N GLU A 180 8.73 -16.49 6.12
CA GLU A 180 7.47 -16.35 6.85
C GLU A 180 7.62 -15.45 8.08
N ASP A 181 8.68 -15.66 8.86
CA ASP A 181 8.99 -14.84 10.04
C ASP A 181 9.45 -13.43 9.63
N ASN A 182 10.19 -13.31 8.51
CA ASN A 182 10.55 -12.03 7.92
C ASN A 182 9.30 -11.19 7.58
N ILE A 183 8.29 -11.83 6.97
CA ILE A 183 7.01 -11.18 6.65
C ILE A 183 6.26 -10.82 7.93
N ASP A 184 6.13 -11.74 8.88
CA ASP A 184 5.40 -11.49 10.12
C ASP A 184 6.01 -10.30 10.90
N MET A 185 7.34 -10.27 11.04
CA MET A 185 8.07 -9.15 11.63
C MET A 185 7.89 -7.84 10.84
N GLY A 186 7.92 -7.90 9.51
CA GLY A 186 7.73 -6.74 8.65
C GLY A 186 6.32 -6.15 8.74
N VAL A 187 5.30 -7.00 8.81
CA VAL A 187 3.91 -6.56 9.03
C VAL A 187 3.74 -5.98 10.42
N ARG A 188 4.36 -6.57 11.45
CA ARG A 188 4.38 -6.00 12.80
C ARG A 188 5.01 -4.60 12.81
N LEU A 189 6.11 -4.39 12.08
CA LEU A 189 6.71 -3.07 11.93
C LEU A 189 5.76 -2.08 11.23
N ILE A 190 5.12 -2.48 10.12
CA ILE A 190 4.12 -1.64 9.43
C ILE A 190 2.99 -1.26 10.38
N LYS A 191 2.50 -2.20 11.19
CA LYS A 191 1.47 -1.94 12.21
C LYS A 191 1.92 -0.84 13.18
N ARG A 192 3.12 -0.96 13.74
CA ARG A 192 3.67 0.04 14.67
C ARG A 192 3.81 1.42 14.03
N LEU A 193 4.23 1.48 12.77
CA LEU A 193 4.34 2.72 12.02
C LEU A 193 2.97 3.34 11.75
N ALA A 194 2.00 2.56 11.25
CA ALA A 194 0.66 3.04 10.95
C ALA A 194 -0.06 3.61 12.20
N GLU A 195 0.16 3.01 13.37
CA GLU A 195 -0.37 3.52 14.64
C GLU A 195 0.18 4.90 15.03
N ARG A 196 1.40 5.21 14.60
CA ARG A 196 2.14 6.43 14.94
C ARG A 196 2.05 7.50 13.85
N VAL A 197 1.54 7.15 12.67
CA VAL A 197 1.20 8.10 11.60
C VAL A 197 -0.34 8.12 11.46
N PRO A 198 -1.08 8.67 12.44
CA PRO A 198 -2.54 8.67 12.40
C PRO A 198 -3.03 9.49 11.20
N GLY A 199 -3.84 8.89 10.36
CA GLY A 199 -4.26 9.55 9.12
C GLY A 199 -3.29 9.38 7.95
N GLY A 200 -2.16 8.68 8.17
CA GLY A 200 -1.08 8.58 7.22
C GLY A 200 -1.44 7.85 5.94
N SER A 201 -0.93 8.36 4.82
CA SER A 201 -0.96 7.71 3.52
C SER A 201 0.03 6.54 3.46
N ALA A 202 -0.16 5.67 2.47
CA ALA A 202 0.81 4.63 2.14
C ALA A 202 2.22 5.20 1.91
N ALA A 203 2.32 6.42 1.35
CA ALA A 203 3.61 7.08 1.10
C ALA A 203 4.34 7.46 2.40
N GLN A 204 3.61 8.01 3.38
CA GLN A 204 4.17 8.43 4.67
C GLN A 204 4.61 7.22 5.49
N ILE A 205 3.79 6.15 5.53
CA ILE A 205 4.14 4.91 6.23
C ILE A 205 5.36 4.26 5.59
N ALA A 206 5.36 4.12 4.26
CA ALA A 206 6.48 3.53 3.51
C ALA A 206 7.77 4.36 3.61
N THR A 207 7.66 5.69 3.69
CA THR A 207 8.80 6.58 3.94
C THR A 207 9.51 6.21 5.24
N LEU A 208 8.75 6.03 6.33
CA LEU A 208 9.32 5.64 7.62
C LEU A 208 9.78 4.19 7.66
N TYR A 209 9.10 3.30 6.93
CA TYR A 209 9.53 1.91 6.75
C TYR A 209 10.94 1.86 6.18
N ASN A 210 11.21 2.67 5.15
CA ASN A 210 12.53 2.77 4.54
C ASN A 210 13.53 3.55 5.40
N SER A 211 13.10 4.64 6.03
CA SER A 211 14.00 5.45 6.86
C SER A 211 13.26 6.25 7.93
N LEU A 212 13.52 5.89 9.20
CA LEU A 212 12.92 6.53 10.36
C LEU A 212 13.33 8.00 10.57
N SER A 213 14.39 8.49 9.93
CA SER A 213 14.83 9.90 10.08
C SER A 213 14.10 10.85 9.14
N GLN A 214 13.20 10.35 8.30
CA GLN A 214 12.54 11.18 7.30
C GLN A 214 11.35 11.91 7.91
N GLU A 215 11.29 13.21 7.63
CA GLU A 215 10.18 14.08 8.02
C GLU A 215 9.31 14.47 6.82
N LYS A 216 9.68 14.05 5.61
CA LYS A 216 8.93 14.30 4.37
C LYS A 216 8.89 13.05 3.53
N VAL A 217 7.84 12.87 2.73
CA VAL A 217 7.72 11.75 1.79
C VAL A 217 8.95 11.68 0.88
N THR A 218 9.54 10.49 0.78
CA THR A 218 10.68 10.21 -0.11
C THR A 218 10.22 9.59 -1.42
N ASP A 219 11.12 9.50 -2.41
CA ASP A 219 10.86 8.76 -3.65
C ASP A 219 10.46 7.31 -3.40
N TYR A 220 11.05 6.65 -2.40
CA TYR A 220 10.64 5.31 -2.00
C TYR A 220 9.16 5.30 -1.55
N GLY A 221 8.78 6.23 -0.67
CA GLY A 221 7.39 6.37 -0.22
C GLY A 221 6.43 6.63 -1.39
N ALA A 222 6.78 7.55 -2.28
CA ALA A 222 6.00 7.87 -3.48
C ALA A 222 5.83 6.66 -4.41
N ARG A 223 6.90 5.87 -4.62
CA ARG A 223 6.86 4.61 -5.39
C ARG A 223 5.94 3.58 -4.76
N VAL A 224 6.06 3.33 -3.46
CA VAL A 224 5.18 2.39 -2.75
C VAL A 224 3.72 2.83 -2.86
N ALA A 225 3.42 4.12 -2.72
CA ALA A 225 2.06 4.62 -2.88
C ALA A 225 1.51 4.42 -4.30
N ARG A 226 2.34 4.59 -5.33
CA ARG A 226 1.97 4.26 -6.71
C ARG A 226 1.69 2.77 -6.86
N ILE A 227 2.60 1.91 -6.39
CA ILE A 227 2.47 0.45 -6.44
C ILE A 227 1.19 0.00 -5.70
N TYR A 228 0.92 0.56 -4.52
CA TYR A 228 -0.29 0.34 -3.74
C TYR A 228 -1.56 0.67 -4.53
N ARG A 229 -1.59 1.82 -5.21
CA ARG A 229 -2.73 2.25 -6.02
C ARG A 229 -2.91 1.41 -7.29
N GLU A 230 -1.83 1.07 -7.96
CA GLU A 230 -1.85 0.37 -9.26
C GLU A 230 -2.01 -1.15 -9.11
N ARG A 231 -1.68 -1.70 -7.95
CA ARG A 231 -1.78 -3.13 -7.61
C ARG A 231 -1.19 -4.02 -8.71
N PRO A 232 0.08 -3.78 -9.14
CA PRO A 232 0.66 -4.44 -10.31
C PRO A 232 0.77 -5.97 -10.21
N TRP A 233 0.61 -6.52 -9.00
CA TRP A 233 0.52 -7.95 -8.70
C TRP A 233 -0.79 -8.61 -9.19
N GLU A 234 -1.89 -7.86 -9.30
CA GLU A 234 -3.19 -8.43 -9.71
C GLU A 234 -3.31 -8.67 -11.21
N ALA A 235 -2.53 -7.95 -12.01
CA ALA A 235 -2.61 -8.09 -13.46
C ALA A 235 -1.98 -9.42 -13.89
N PRO A 236 -2.75 -10.35 -14.53
CA PRO A 236 -2.18 -11.54 -15.10
C PRO A 236 -1.19 -11.14 -16.20
N GLU A 237 -0.03 -11.80 -16.22
CA GLU A 237 0.97 -11.57 -17.26
C GLU A 237 0.30 -11.73 -18.64
N ARG A 238 0.41 -10.71 -19.50
CA ARG A 238 0.17 -10.93 -20.92
C ARG A 238 1.28 -11.85 -21.39
N LYS A 239 1.05 -13.18 -21.39
CA LYS A 239 1.87 -14.15 -22.10
C LYS A 239 2.01 -13.63 -23.52
N ARG A 240 3.15 -13.03 -23.87
CA ARG A 240 3.43 -12.74 -25.27
C ARG A 240 3.52 -14.10 -25.95
N PRO A 241 2.77 -14.35 -27.05
CA PRO A 241 3.02 -15.56 -27.82
C PRO A 241 4.50 -15.53 -28.22
N PHE A 242 5.20 -16.62 -27.93
CA PHE A 242 6.56 -16.84 -28.39
C PHE A 242 6.53 -16.72 -29.92
N LYS A 243 7.02 -15.60 -30.47
CA LYS A 243 7.20 -15.47 -31.90
C LYS A 243 8.52 -16.19 -32.18
N ALA A 244 8.43 -17.46 -32.57
CA ALA A 244 9.61 -18.21 -33.00
C ALA A 244 10.36 -17.36 -34.04
N PRO A 245 11.70 -17.26 -33.96
CA PRO A 245 12.46 -16.58 -34.99
C PRO A 245 12.12 -17.22 -36.34
N PRO A 246 12.03 -16.43 -37.43
CA PRO A 246 11.81 -16.99 -38.75
C PRO A 246 12.89 -18.04 -38.99
N ILE A 247 12.47 -19.29 -39.16
CA ILE A 247 13.36 -20.37 -39.57
C ILE A 247 13.83 -19.96 -40.97
N GLY A 248 15.06 -19.44 -41.05
CA GLY A 248 15.74 -19.21 -42.31
C GLY A 248 15.84 -20.54 -43.04
N GLY A 249 14.96 -20.75 -44.01
CA GLY A 249 15.15 -21.82 -44.98
C GLY A 249 16.41 -21.53 -45.79
N PRO A 250 17.23 -22.55 -46.10
CA PRO A 250 18.41 -22.34 -46.93
C PRO A 250 17.97 -21.84 -48.31
N GLU A 251 18.50 -20.68 -48.71
CA GLU A 251 18.45 -20.22 -50.10
C GLU A 251 19.13 -21.28 -50.97
N ARG A 252 18.41 -21.72 -52.01
CA ARG A 252 18.95 -22.56 -53.09
C ARG A 252 19.38 -21.67 -54.24
#